data_AF-A0A5N7ZDP1-F1
#
_entry.id   AF-A0A5N7ZDP1-F1
#
_cell.length_a   1.000
_cell.length_b   1.000
_cell.length_c   1.000
_cell.angle_alpha   90.00
_cell.angle_beta   90.00
_cell.angle_gamma   90.00
#
_symmetry.space_group_name_H-M   'P 1'
#
loop_
_entity.id
_entity.type
_entity.pdbx_description
1 polymer ?
#
loop_
_entity_poly.entity_id
_entity_poly.type
_entity_poly.pdbx_seq_one_letter_code
_entity_poly.pdbx_strand_id
1 'polypeptide(L)'
;MENSENKKRSAEIMFLLIRELWYQSDYGKKVMKNVARCIYEVKKSSCKELEVAQCFLFLIDNGLIREISKEHHLYEFTDAGKNVTTQKDVEDIINQSFYNRPIQ
;
A
#
# COMPACT_ATOMS: atom_id res chain seq x y z
N MET A 1 -13.84 -18.65 -6.59
CA MET A 1 -13.88 -17.53 -7.56
C MET A 1 -13.87 -16.18 -6.83
N GLU A 2 -14.66 -15.99 -5.78
CA GLU A 2 -14.73 -14.74 -4.99
C GLU A 2 -13.37 -14.27 -4.41
N ASN A 3 -12.48 -15.21 -4.06
CA ASN A 3 -11.15 -14.90 -3.51
C ASN A 3 -10.18 -14.32 -4.56
N SER A 4 -10.27 -14.71 -5.84
CA SER A 4 -9.35 -14.19 -6.87
C SER A 4 -9.72 -12.78 -7.33
N GLU A 5 -11.02 -12.47 -7.43
CA GLU A 5 -11.49 -11.13 -7.79
C GLU A 5 -11.17 -10.11 -6.68
N ASN A 6 -11.36 -10.49 -5.41
CA ASN A 6 -10.99 -9.65 -4.28
C ASN A 6 -9.48 -9.40 -4.21
N LYS A 7 -8.65 -10.40 -4.54
CA LYS A 7 -7.19 -10.24 -4.62
C LYS A 7 -6.78 -9.26 -5.71
N LYS A 8 -7.34 -9.42 -6.91
CA LYS A 8 -7.06 -8.53 -8.03
C LYS A 8 -7.44 -7.08 -7.71
N ARG A 9 -8.65 -6.87 -7.16
CA ARG A 9 -9.09 -5.55 -6.69
C ARG A 9 -8.16 -4.95 -5.63
N SER A 10 -7.73 -5.75 -4.66
CA SER A 10 -6.80 -5.29 -3.62
C SER A 10 -5.43 -4.91 -4.20
N ALA A 11 -4.92 -5.70 -5.16
CA ALA A 11 -3.68 -5.40 -5.86
C ALA A 11 -3.76 -4.09 -6.65
N GLU A 12 -4.88 -3.85 -7.35
CA GLU A 12 -5.15 -2.61 -8.06
C GLU A 12 -5.16 -1.40 -7.10
N ILE A 13 -5.88 -1.50 -5.97
CA ILE A 13 -5.94 -0.44 -4.96
C ILE A 13 -4.54 -0.17 -4.37
N MET A 14 -3.82 -1.21 -3.98
CA MET A 14 -2.47 -1.08 -3.43
C MET A 14 -1.51 -0.46 -4.45
N PHE A 15 -1.57 -0.85 -5.71
CA PHE A 15 -0.73 -0.27 -6.75
C PHE A 15 -1.02 1.21 -6.96
N LEU A 16 -2.30 1.61 -7.01
CA LEU A 16 -2.68 3.03 -7.06
C LEU A 16 -2.18 3.81 -5.85
N LEU A 17 -2.29 3.22 -4.65
CA LEU A 17 -1.84 3.84 -3.42
C LEU A 17 -0.32 4.01 -3.36
N ILE A 18 0.44 2.96 -3.71
CA ILE A 18 1.91 3.03 -3.83
C ILE A 18 2.29 4.14 -4.79
N ARG A 19 1.62 4.25 -5.95
CA ARG A 19 1.91 5.28 -6.94
C ARG A 19 1.67 6.70 -6.40
N GLU A 20 0.55 6.95 -5.73
CA GLU A 20 0.27 8.26 -5.12
C GLU A 20 1.28 8.61 -4.02
N LEU A 21 1.61 7.64 -3.17
CA LEU A 21 2.63 7.79 -2.13
C LEU A 21 4.02 8.03 -2.74
N TRP A 22 4.35 7.36 -3.84
CA TRP A 22 5.60 7.50 -4.57
C TRP A 22 5.78 8.91 -5.11
N TYR A 23 4.75 9.48 -5.74
CA TYR A 23 4.79 10.86 -6.22
C TYR A 23 4.87 11.87 -5.07
N GLN A 24 4.07 11.67 -4.01
CA GLN A 24 4.06 12.57 -2.86
C GLN A 24 5.39 12.59 -2.09
N SER A 25 6.14 11.48 -2.11
CA SER A 25 7.45 11.32 -1.48
C SER A 25 8.63 11.71 -2.36
N ASP A 26 8.42 12.41 -3.48
CA ASP A 26 9.48 12.74 -4.45
C ASP A 26 10.22 11.47 -4.90
N TYR A 27 9.45 10.49 -5.38
CA TYR A 27 9.92 9.20 -5.85
C TYR A 27 10.67 8.42 -4.75
N GLY A 28 10.09 8.37 -3.55
CA GLY A 28 10.64 7.65 -2.39
C GLY A 28 11.85 8.30 -1.72
N LYS A 29 12.22 9.53 -2.11
CA LYS A 29 13.39 10.24 -1.55
C LYS A 29 13.06 11.05 -0.29
N LYS A 30 11.79 11.37 -0.07
CA LYS A 30 11.32 12.22 1.03
C LYS A 30 10.28 11.51 1.88
N VAL A 31 10.12 11.99 3.10
CA VAL A 31 9.08 11.54 4.01
C VAL A 31 7.69 11.91 3.48
N MET A 32 6.75 10.98 3.65
CA MET A 32 5.35 11.15 3.34
C MET A 32 4.65 11.87 4.50
N LYS A 33 4.07 13.04 4.21
CA LYS A 33 3.45 13.91 5.22
C LYS A 33 1.92 13.95 5.13
N ASN A 34 1.37 13.59 3.97
CA ASN A 34 -0.05 13.76 3.65
C ASN A 34 -0.67 12.45 3.18
N VAL A 35 -0.43 11.35 3.90
CA VAL A 35 -0.96 10.03 3.55
C VAL A 35 -2.48 10.02 3.44
N ALA A 36 -3.18 10.72 4.35
CA ALA A 36 -4.64 10.84 4.29
C ALA A 36 -5.13 11.41 2.96
N ARG A 37 -4.39 12.35 2.36
CA ARG A 37 -4.68 12.88 1.02
C ARG A 37 -4.50 11.80 -0.04
N CYS A 38 -3.43 11.01 0.01
CA CYS A 38 -3.21 9.91 -0.94
C CYS A 38 -4.34 8.87 -0.85
N ILE A 39 -4.75 8.49 0.36
CA ILE A 39 -5.91 7.61 0.59
C ILE A 39 -7.18 8.19 -0.03
N TYR A 40 -7.42 9.49 0.17
CA TYR A 40 -8.58 10.19 -0.39
C TYR A 40 -8.56 10.23 -1.92
N GLU A 41 -7.41 10.47 -2.55
CA GLU A 41 -7.31 10.46 -4.02
C GLU A 41 -7.56 9.07 -4.60
N VAL A 42 -7.05 8.01 -3.98
CA VAL A 42 -7.33 6.63 -4.41
C VAL A 42 -8.80 6.26 -4.23
N LYS A 43 -9.43 6.70 -3.14
CA LYS A 43 -10.87 6.51 -2.91
C LYS A 43 -11.72 7.07 -4.06
N LYS A 44 -11.35 8.22 -4.64
CA LYS A 44 -12.10 8.83 -5.77
C LYS A 44 -12.17 7.92 -6.99
N SER A 45 -11.25 6.98 -7.15
CA SER A 45 -11.27 5.97 -8.22
C SER A 45 -12.30 4.84 -7.97
N SER A 46 -13.45 5.16 -7.37
CA SER A 46 -14.55 4.22 -7.05
C SER A 46 -14.20 3.11 -6.05
N CYS A 47 -13.26 3.37 -5.14
CA CYS A 47 -12.87 2.43 -4.10
C CYS A 47 -13.55 2.78 -2.77
N LYS A 48 -13.91 1.78 -1.95
CA LYS A 48 -14.44 2.05 -0.62
C LYS A 48 -13.29 2.50 0.29
N GLU A 49 -13.53 3.52 1.10
CA GLU A 49 -12.51 4.07 2.00
C GLU A 49 -11.88 3.02 2.92
N LEU A 50 -12.71 2.09 3.42
CA LEU A 50 -12.26 0.98 4.25
C LEU A 50 -11.33 0.00 3.51
N GLU A 51 -11.56 -0.24 2.21
CA GLU A 51 -10.67 -1.09 1.38
C GLU A 51 -9.31 -0.40 1.20
N VAL A 52 -9.30 0.91 0.94
CA VAL A 52 -8.06 1.68 0.77
C VAL A 52 -7.28 1.73 2.09
N ALA A 53 -7.95 1.92 3.21
CA ALA A 53 -7.32 1.90 4.54
C ALA A 53 -6.73 0.53 4.88
N GLN A 54 -7.43 -0.56 4.58
CA GLN A 54 -6.91 -1.92 4.75
C GLN A 54 -5.68 -2.18 3.86
N CYS A 55 -5.71 -1.72 2.61
CA CYS A 55 -4.55 -1.79 1.72
C CYS A 55 -3.38 -0.98 2.26
N PHE A 56 -3.62 0.22 2.80
CA PHE A 56 -2.57 1.04 3.42
C PHE A 56 -1.92 0.33 4.61
N LEU A 57 -2.73 -0.23 5.53
CA LEU A 57 -2.23 -1.00 6.66
C LEU A 57 -1.42 -2.22 6.20
N PHE A 58 -1.89 -2.91 5.16
CA PHE A 58 -1.15 -4.02 4.56
C PHE A 58 0.25 -3.61 4.07
N LEU A 59 0.42 -2.41 3.50
CA LEU A 59 1.73 -1.92 3.08
C LEU A 59 2.67 -1.70 4.29
N ILE A 60 2.13 -1.29 5.44
CA ILE A 60 2.89 -1.14 6.70
C ILE A 60 3.26 -2.52 7.25
N ASP A 61 2.29 -3.41 7.37
CA ASP A 61 2.46 -4.73 7.98
C ASP A 61 3.44 -5.60 7.20
N ASN A 62 3.53 -5.41 5.88
CA ASN A 62 4.51 -6.09 5.02
C ASN A 62 5.84 -5.32 4.88
N GLY A 63 6.03 -4.25 5.65
CA GLY A 63 7.29 -3.50 5.71
C GLY A 63 7.66 -2.79 4.41
N LEU A 64 6.68 -2.45 3.55
CA LEU A 64 6.92 -1.67 2.33
C LEU A 64 7.01 -0.18 2.64
N ILE A 65 6.22 0.26 3.62
CA ILE A 65 6.28 1.59 4.20
C ILE A 65 6.41 1.46 5.71
N ARG A 66 6.98 2.46 6.37
CA ARG A 66 7.06 2.49 7.83
C ARG A 66 6.68 3.86 8.38
N GLU A 67 6.02 3.87 9.52
CA GLU A 67 5.79 5.09 10.30
C GLU A 67 7.10 5.50 10.99
N ILE A 68 7.49 6.76 10.81
CA ILE A 68 8.70 7.34 11.42
C ILE A 68 8.34 8.36 12.51
N SER A 69 7.10 8.86 12.54
CA SER A 69 6.60 9.71 13.62
C SER A 69 5.09 9.55 13.76
N LYS A 70 4.67 9.01 14.91
CA LYS A 70 3.26 8.80 15.24
C LYS A 70 2.50 10.10 15.50
N GLU A 71 3.14 11.05 16.17
CA GLU A 71 2.56 12.36 16.50
C GLU A 71 2.24 13.17 15.24
N HIS A 72 3.11 13.07 14.23
CA HIS A 72 3.01 13.86 13.00
C HIS A 72 2.49 13.05 11.81
N HIS A 73 2.10 11.78 12.03
CA HIS A 73 1.69 10.84 10.98
C HIS A 73 2.64 10.82 9.77
N LEU A 74 3.94 10.75 10.06
CA LEU A 74 4.98 10.73 9.04
C LEU A 74 5.36 9.29 8.70
N TYR A 75 5.48 9.03 7.40
CA TYR A 75 5.84 7.72 6.88
C TYR A 75 6.98 7.83 5.88
N GLU A 76 7.66 6.73 5.59
CA GLU A 76 8.61 6.65 4.47
C GLU A 76 8.57 5.28 3.81
N PHE A 77 9.04 5.21 2.57
CA PHE A 77 9.27 3.94 1.90
C PHE A 77 10.50 3.27 2.50
N THR A 78 10.37 1.98 2.79
CA THR A 78 11.53 1.13 3.06
C THR A 78 12.25 0.82 1.75
N ASP A 79 13.44 0.23 1.82
CA ASP A 79 14.14 -0.20 0.60
C ASP A 79 13.36 -1.29 -0.14
N ALA A 80 12.64 -2.16 0.58
CA ALA A 80 11.73 -3.12 -0.02
C ALA A 80 10.57 -2.42 -0.77
N GLY A 81 9.95 -1.41 -0.15
CA GLY A 81 8.88 -0.65 -0.78
C GLY A 81 9.31 0.12 -2.03
N LYS A 82 10.54 0.65 -2.06
CA LYS A 82 11.11 1.33 -3.23
C LYS A 82 11.29 0.40 -4.43
N ASN A 83 11.39 -0.91 -4.21
CA ASN A 83 11.53 -1.90 -5.27
C ASN A 83 10.19 -2.34 -5.88
N VAL A 84 9.06 -1.90 -5.31
CA VAL A 84 7.72 -2.19 -5.85
C VAL A 84 7.38 -1.18 -6.93
N THR A 85 7.51 -1.58 -8.20
CA THR A 85 7.39 -0.66 -9.34
C THR A 85 6.25 -0.99 -10.28
N THR A 86 5.72 -2.20 -10.20
CA THR A 86 4.66 -2.70 -11.07
C THR A 86 3.49 -3.28 -10.27
N GLN A 87 2.33 -3.38 -10.91
CA GLN A 87 1.17 -4.06 -10.31
C GLN A 87 1.47 -5.55 -10.05
N LYS A 88 2.30 -6.19 -10.90
CA LYS A 88 2.71 -7.58 -10.71
C LYS A 88 3.51 -7.77 -9.41
N ASP A 89 4.41 -6.84 -9.09
CA ASP A 89 5.17 -6.88 -7.84
C ASP A 89 4.23 -6.89 -6.62
N VAL A 90 3.14 -6.10 -6.68
CA VAL A 90 2.10 -6.06 -5.65
C VAL A 90 1.34 -7.39 -5.57
N GLU A 91 0.95 -7.96 -6.71
CA GLU A 91 0.28 -9.27 -6.77
C GLU A 91 1.18 -10.38 -6.17
N ASP A 92 2.47 -10.35 -6.46
CA ASP A 92 3.45 -11.29 -5.93
C ASP A 92 3.58 -11.16 -4.40
N ILE A 93 3.61 -9.94 -3.85
CA ILE A 93 3.63 -9.70 -2.40
C ILE A 93 2.34 -10.19 -1.74
N ILE A 94 1.17 -9.90 -2.32
CA ILE A 94 -0.11 -10.39 -1.83
C ILE A 94 -0.07 -11.92 -1.79
N ASN A 95 0.36 -12.57 -2.87
CA ASN A 95 0.43 -14.02 -2.92
C ASN A 95 1.37 -14.58 -1.84
N GLN A 96 2.56 -14.01 -1.64
CA GLN A 96 3.53 -14.45 -0.61
C GLN A 96 3.00 -14.27 0.82
N SER A 97 2.39 -13.12 1.13
CA SER A 97 1.84 -12.82 2.45
C SER A 97 0.69 -13.76 2.85
N PHE A 98 -0.04 -14.35 1.89
CA PHE A 98 -1.03 -15.40 2.14
C PHE A 98 -0.39 -16.74 2.53
N TYR A 99 0.75 -17.11 1.94
CA TYR A 99 1.44 -18.37 2.25
C TYR A 99 2.21 -18.33 3.57
N ASN A 100 2.55 -17.12 4.05
CA ASN A 100 3.25 -16.91 5.32
C ASN A 100 2.31 -16.64 6.51
N ARG A 101 0.98 -16.72 6.34
CA ARG A 101 0.08 -16.70 7.51
C ARG A 101 0.22 -18.02 8.24
N PRO A 102 0.59 -18.03 9.53
CA PRO A 102 0.53 -19.26 10.31
C PRO A 102 -0.91 -19.81 10.24
N ILE A 103 -1.03 -21.10 9.94
CA ILE A 103 -2.30 -21.81 10.07
C ILE A 103 -2.69 -21.69 11.55
N GLN A 104 -3.73 -20.91 11.83
CA GLN A 104 -4.34 -20.85 13.17
C GLN A 104 -5.08 -22.16 13.45
#